data_AF-A0A7V9HZC7-F1
#
_entry.id   AF-A0A7V9HZC7-F1
#
_cell.length_a   1.000
_cell.length_b   1.000
_cell.length_c   1.000
_cell.angle_alpha   90.00
_cell.angle_beta   90.00
_cell.angle_gamma   90.00
#
_symmetry.space_group_name_H-M   'P 1'
#
loop_
_entity.id
_entity.type
_entity.pdbx_description
1 polymer ?
#
loop_
_entity_poly.entity_id
_entity_poly.type
_entity_poly.pdbx_seq_one_letter_code
_entity_poly.pdbx_strand_id
1 'polypeptide(L)'
;MKSILLMVLLALALSTSALAQTQTTQPVQKRSVEEDVLKAEREQRDALLKRDVKAMERLVADEFVLTIPGGVGNKADLLAFLRGEPADPTLTLTSEDEQGPDQWRHRDRDWQADRKKKKP
;
A
#
# COMPACT_ATOMS: atom_id res chain seq x y z
N MET A 1 8.72 55.94 28.74
CA MET A 1 9.91 55.38 28.05
C MET A 1 10.19 53.92 28.43
N LYS A 2 10.08 53.50 29.70
CA LYS A 2 10.19 52.07 30.13
C LYS A 2 9.18 51.12 29.47
N SER A 3 7.93 51.56 29.27
CA SER A 3 6.86 50.73 28.70
C SER A 3 7.03 50.47 27.20
N ILE A 4 7.73 51.35 26.49
CA ILE A 4 8.03 51.20 25.06
C ILE A 4 9.14 50.17 24.86
N LEU A 5 10.13 50.15 25.76
CA LEU A 5 11.21 49.16 25.76
C LEU A 5 10.69 47.73 25.99
N LEU A 6 9.70 47.57 26.86
CA LEU A 6 9.07 46.27 27.16
C LEU A 6 8.28 45.70 25.98
N MET A 7 7.62 46.55 25.18
CA MET A 7 6.86 46.10 24.00
C MET A 7 7.77 45.61 22.87
N VAL A 8 8.92 46.27 22.67
CA VAL A 8 9.90 45.84 21.66
C VAL A 8 10.54 44.50 22.05
N LEU A 9 10.85 44.31 23.34
CA LEU A 9 11.41 43.05 23.83
C LEU A 9 10.41 41.87 23.72
N LEU A 10 9.12 42.14 23.94
CA LEU A 10 8.06 41.13 23.82
C LEU A 10 7.82 40.71 22.36
N ALA A 11 7.92 41.65 21.42
CA ALA A 11 7.77 41.38 19.99
C ALA A 11 8.92 40.53 19.41
N LEU A 12 10.15 40.70 19.90
CA LEU A 12 11.27 39.85 19.48
C LEU A 12 11.19 38.41 20.04
N ALA A 13 10.64 38.22 21.24
CA ALA A 13 10.55 36.90 21.88
C ALA A 13 9.49 35.98 21.25
N LEU A 14 8.47 36.52 20.57
CA LEU A 14 7.40 35.74 19.94
C LEU A 14 7.81 35.10 18.59
N SER A 15 8.91 35.55 17.99
CA SER A 15 9.32 35.10 16.64
C SER A 15 10.12 33.79 16.63
N THR A 16 10.67 33.34 17.77
CA THR A 16 11.53 32.15 17.83
C THR A 16 10.79 30.82 18.02
N SER A 17 9.50 30.85 18.37
CA SER A 17 8.72 29.62 18.66
C SER A 17 8.19 28.91 17.41
N ALA A 18 8.28 29.53 16.23
CA ALA A 18 7.77 28.95 14.98
C ALA A 18 8.74 27.97 14.30
N LEU A 19 10.05 28.01 14.61
CA LEU A 19 11.04 27.12 13.99
C LEU A 19 11.21 25.77 14.71
N ALA A 20 10.62 25.59 15.89
CA ALA A 20 10.78 24.37 16.68
C ALA A 20 9.77 23.25 16.32
N GLN A 21 8.77 23.52 15.48
CA GLN A 21 7.78 22.50 15.06
C GLN A 21 8.13 21.77 13.76
N THR A 22 9.16 22.21 13.03
CA THR A 22 9.60 21.56 11.78
C THR A 22 10.84 20.70 12.04
N GLN A 23 10.70 19.62 12.80
CA GLN A 23 11.49 18.38 12.72
C GLN A 23 11.21 17.48 13.93
N THR A 24 9.93 17.20 14.20
CA THR A 24 9.64 15.86 14.73
C THR A 24 9.73 14.93 13.55
N THR A 25 10.96 14.51 13.22
CA THR A 25 11.18 13.32 12.41
C THR A 25 10.63 12.17 13.26
N GLN A 26 9.32 11.93 13.14
CA GLN A 26 8.77 10.65 13.57
C GLN A 26 9.64 9.59 12.90
N PRO A 27 10.11 8.57 13.62
CA PRO A 27 10.76 7.45 12.97
C PRO A 27 9.73 6.87 12.01
N VAL A 28 9.85 7.22 10.72
CA VAL A 28 9.14 6.53 9.65
C VAL A 28 9.70 5.13 9.72
N GLN A 29 8.96 4.27 10.40
CA GLN A 29 9.16 2.84 10.39
C GLN A 29 9.23 2.50 8.90
N LYS A 30 10.41 2.14 8.41
CA LYS A 30 10.64 1.75 7.01
C LYS A 30 9.91 0.44 6.77
N ARG A 31 8.59 0.49 6.73
CA ARG A 31 7.78 -0.58 6.17
C ARG A 31 8.03 -0.52 4.67
N SER A 32 8.59 -1.58 4.13
CA SER A 32 8.89 -1.64 2.71
C SER A 32 7.57 -1.73 1.94
N VAL A 33 7.50 -1.15 0.75
CA VAL A 33 6.30 -1.24 -0.11
C VAL A 33 5.96 -2.71 -0.37
N GLU A 34 7.00 -3.54 -0.43
CA GLU A 34 6.95 -4.97 -0.61
C GLU A 34 6.26 -5.70 0.56
N GLU A 35 6.52 -5.30 1.81
CA GLU A 35 5.81 -5.83 2.97
C GLU A 35 4.32 -5.47 2.95
N ASP A 36 3.98 -4.29 2.46
CA ASP A 36 2.59 -3.85 2.33
C ASP A 36 1.87 -4.61 1.20
N VAL A 37 2.54 -4.92 0.09
CA VAL A 37 2.00 -5.77 -0.97
C VAL A 37 1.75 -7.19 -0.48
N LEU A 38 2.74 -7.81 0.19
CA LEU A 38 2.60 -9.16 0.75
C LEU A 38 1.46 -9.23 1.78
N LYS A 39 1.32 -8.17 2.59
CA LYS A 39 0.22 -8.07 3.54
C LYS A 39 -1.12 -7.98 2.81
N ALA A 40 -1.25 -7.12 1.79
CA ALA A 40 -2.48 -6.96 1.03
C ALA A 40 -2.89 -8.26 0.32
N GLU A 41 -1.93 -9.02 -0.23
CA GLU A 41 -2.18 -10.33 -0.85
C GLU A 41 -2.75 -11.33 0.17
N ARG A 42 -2.14 -11.41 1.37
CA ARG A 42 -2.63 -12.28 2.45
C ARG A 42 -4.04 -11.88 2.90
N GLU A 43 -4.30 -10.58 3.06
CA GLU A 43 -5.64 -10.08 3.40
C GLU A 43 -6.66 -10.42 2.31
N GLN A 44 -6.27 -10.33 1.04
CA GLN A 44 -7.12 -10.69 -0.10
C GLN A 44 -7.42 -12.20 -0.14
N ARG A 45 -6.43 -13.06 0.10
CA ARG A 45 -6.60 -14.52 0.21
C ARG A 45 -7.55 -14.90 1.33
N ASP A 46 -7.37 -14.30 2.50
CA ASP A 46 -8.25 -14.51 3.64
C ASP A 46 -9.69 -14.07 3.36
N ALA A 47 -9.86 -12.91 2.74
CA ALA A 47 -11.18 -12.40 2.36
C ALA A 47 -11.87 -13.32 1.33
N LEU A 48 -11.11 -13.87 0.37
CA LEU A 48 -11.61 -14.83 -0.61
C LEU A 48 -12.10 -16.12 0.09
N LEU A 49 -11.28 -16.73 0.94
CA LEU A 49 -11.60 -17.97 1.65
C LEU A 49 -12.81 -17.81 2.58
N LYS A 50 -12.91 -16.67 3.28
CA LYS A 50 -14.02 -16.38 4.21
C LYS A 50 -15.26 -15.83 3.51
N ARG A 51 -15.20 -15.60 2.19
CA ARG A 51 -16.20 -14.84 1.41
C ARG A 51 -16.56 -13.50 2.04
N ASP A 52 -15.57 -12.79 2.58
CA ASP A 52 -15.73 -11.44 3.13
C ASP A 52 -15.78 -10.41 1.99
N VAL A 53 -17.00 -10.18 1.50
CA VAL A 53 -17.30 -9.24 0.41
C VAL A 53 -16.81 -7.83 0.73
N LYS A 54 -16.96 -7.38 1.98
CA LYS A 54 -16.62 -6.01 2.39
C LYS A 54 -15.11 -5.81 2.44
N ALA A 55 -14.37 -6.80 2.92
CA ALA A 55 -12.91 -6.79 2.87
C ALA A 55 -12.43 -6.81 1.40
N MET A 56 -12.96 -7.71 0.58
CA MET A 56 -12.58 -7.82 -0.84
C MET A 56 -12.84 -6.51 -1.59
N GLU A 57 -14.00 -5.88 -1.41
CA GLU A 57 -14.37 -4.62 -2.06
C GLU A 57 -13.38 -3.47 -1.77
N ARG A 58 -12.80 -3.45 -0.56
CA ARG A 58 -11.79 -2.46 -0.16
C ARG A 58 -10.39 -2.78 -0.68
N LEU A 59 -10.07 -4.06 -0.81
CA LEU A 59 -8.73 -4.52 -1.18
C LEU A 59 -8.49 -4.43 -2.69
N VAL A 60 -9.52 -4.68 -3.52
CA VAL A 60 -9.36 -4.65 -4.98
C VAL A 60 -9.64 -3.26 -5.55
N ALA A 61 -8.77 -2.82 -6.48
CA ALA A 61 -8.92 -1.58 -7.20
C ALA A 61 -10.20 -1.56 -8.06
N ASP A 62 -10.70 -0.37 -8.40
CA ASP A 62 -11.91 -0.25 -9.23
C ASP A 62 -11.70 -0.78 -10.65
N GLU A 63 -10.49 -0.67 -11.18
CA GLU A 63 -10.07 -1.24 -12.48
C GLU A 63 -9.54 -2.68 -12.37
N PHE A 64 -9.92 -3.42 -11.32
CA PHE A 64 -9.50 -4.81 -11.14
C PHE A 64 -10.00 -5.69 -12.30
N VAL A 65 -9.08 -6.50 -12.85
CA VAL A 65 -9.35 -7.47 -13.91
C VAL A 65 -9.28 -8.88 -13.33
N LEU A 66 -10.40 -9.60 -13.42
CA LEU A 66 -10.48 -11.02 -13.09
C LEU A 66 -10.26 -11.84 -14.36
N THR A 67 -9.29 -12.74 -14.37
CA THR A 67 -9.13 -13.70 -15.47
C THR A 67 -9.37 -15.11 -14.95
N ILE A 68 -10.29 -15.83 -15.56
CA ILE A 68 -10.64 -17.21 -15.24
C ILE A 68 -10.63 -18.05 -16.53
N PRO A 69 -10.56 -19.39 -16.46
CA PRO A 69 -10.58 -20.22 -17.67
C PRO A 69 -11.77 -19.97 -18.60
N GLY A 70 -12.89 -19.48 -18.07
CA GLY A 70 -14.11 -19.17 -18.83
C GLY A 70 -14.19 -17.75 -19.41
N GLY A 71 -13.22 -16.87 -19.15
CA GLY A 71 -13.23 -15.50 -19.66
C GLY A 71 -12.60 -14.47 -18.73
N VAL A 72 -12.86 -13.19 -19.06
CA VAL A 72 -12.37 -12.02 -18.31
C VAL A 72 -13.58 -11.31 -17.69
N GLY A 73 -13.44 -10.91 -16.43
CA GLY A 73 -14.43 -10.14 -15.67
C GLY A 73 -13.77 -8.99 -14.90
N ASN A 74 -14.56 -8.34 -14.05
CA ASN A 74 -14.16 -7.15 -13.29
C ASN A 74 -14.42 -7.31 -11.77
N LYS A 75 -14.19 -6.24 -11.01
CA LYS A 75 -14.48 -6.14 -9.57
C LYS A 75 -15.91 -6.57 -9.22
N ALA A 76 -16.93 -6.11 -9.96
CA ALA A 76 -18.32 -6.43 -9.69
C ALA A 76 -18.60 -7.93 -9.86
N ASP A 77 -18.01 -8.56 -10.88
CA ASP A 77 -18.13 -10.01 -11.11
C ASP A 77 -17.51 -10.81 -9.95
N LEU A 78 -16.35 -10.38 -9.45
CA LEU A 78 -15.72 -10.98 -8.26
C LEU A 78 -16.62 -10.85 -7.02
N LEU A 79 -17.18 -9.67 -6.75
CA LEU A 79 -18.05 -9.47 -5.59
C LEU A 79 -19.37 -10.24 -5.73
N ALA A 80 -19.90 -10.38 -6.95
CA ALA A 80 -21.07 -11.22 -7.22
C ALA A 80 -20.78 -12.70 -6.95
N PHE A 81 -19.62 -13.20 -7.38
CA PHE A 81 -19.16 -14.56 -7.08
C PHE A 81 -19.06 -14.83 -5.58
N LEU A 82 -18.53 -13.88 -4.80
CA LEU A 82 -18.42 -14.04 -3.34
C LEU A 82 -19.77 -14.06 -2.63
N ARG A 83 -20.81 -13.43 -3.20
CA ARG A 83 -22.17 -13.44 -2.64
C ARG A 83 -22.98 -14.68 -3.01
N GLY A 84 -22.65 -15.32 -4.14
CA GLY A 84 -23.50 -16.33 -4.78
C GLY A 84 -23.48 -17.72 -4.14
N GLU A 85 -22.36 -18.14 -3.57
CA GLU A 85 -22.20 -19.48 -3.01
C GLU A 85 -21.64 -19.43 -1.57
N PRO A 86 -22.01 -20.38 -0.69
CA PRO A 86 -21.43 -20.49 0.65
C PRO A 86 -19.96 -20.92 0.57
N ALA A 87 -19.10 -20.41 1.44
CA ALA A 87 -17.66 -20.73 1.42
C ALA A 87 -17.42 -22.24 1.40
N ASP A 88 -16.59 -22.72 0.46
CA ASP A 88 -16.18 -24.13 0.43
C ASP A 88 -15.16 -24.36 1.56
N PRO A 89 -15.49 -25.13 2.61
CA PRO A 89 -14.60 -25.35 3.73
C PRO A 89 -13.38 -26.21 3.36
N THR A 90 -13.38 -26.85 2.20
CA THR A 90 -12.28 -27.68 1.69
C THR A 90 -11.33 -26.90 0.78
N LEU A 91 -11.72 -25.70 0.34
CA LEU A 91 -10.88 -24.84 -0.48
C LEU A 91 -9.69 -24.35 0.36
N THR A 92 -8.49 -24.71 -0.07
CA THR A 92 -7.23 -24.23 0.52
C THR A 92 -6.36 -23.62 -0.57
N LEU A 93 -5.78 -22.46 -0.28
CA LEU A 93 -4.84 -21.78 -1.19
C LEU A 93 -3.43 -22.21 -0.78
N THR A 94 -2.89 -23.21 -1.47
CA THR A 94 -1.66 -23.93 -1.09
C THR A 94 -0.36 -23.25 -1.52
N SER A 95 -0.43 -22.23 -2.37
CA SER A 95 0.69 -21.36 -2.73
C SER A 95 0.41 -19.93 -2.27
N GLU A 96 1.31 -19.36 -1.47
CA GLU A 96 1.54 -17.91 -1.52
C GLU A 96 2.27 -17.61 -2.84
N ASP A 97 2.13 -16.41 -3.41
CA ASP A 97 3.03 -15.99 -4.47
C ASP A 97 4.45 -15.94 -3.87
N GLU A 98 5.21 -17.04 -3.98
CA GLU A 98 6.58 -17.18 -3.46
C GLU A 98 7.60 -16.36 -4.26
N GLN A 99 7.17 -15.28 -4.92
CA GLN A 99 8.08 -14.33 -5.55
C GLN A 99 8.74 -13.51 -4.44
N GLY A 100 9.70 -14.14 -3.76
CA GLY A 100 10.44 -13.56 -2.66
C GLY A 100 11.26 -12.32 -3.07
N PRO A 101 11.75 -11.55 -2.07
CA PRO A 101 12.42 -10.26 -2.26
C PRO A 101 13.65 -10.29 -3.18
N ASP A 102 14.23 -11.46 -3.43
CA ASP A 102 15.39 -11.60 -4.30
C ASP A 102 15.00 -11.70 -5.77
N GLN A 103 13.89 -12.36 -6.10
CA GLN A 103 13.50 -12.56 -7.49
C GLN A 103 13.01 -11.27 -8.15
N TRP A 104 12.30 -10.40 -7.42
CA TRP A 104 11.93 -9.06 -7.90
C TRP A 104 13.15 -8.15 -8.09
N ARG A 105 14.12 -8.18 -7.16
CA ARG A 105 15.37 -7.41 -7.31
C ARG A 105 16.21 -7.88 -8.49
N HIS A 106 16.22 -9.17 -8.78
CA HIS A 106 16.88 -9.71 -9.98
C HIS A 106 16.16 -9.25 -11.25
N ARG A 107 14.82 -9.39 -11.30
CA ARG A 107 14.00 -8.95 -12.42
C ARG A 107 14.13 -7.45 -12.71
N ASP A 108 14.07 -6.61 -11.68
CA ASP A 108 14.22 -5.16 -11.82
C ASP A 108 15.63 -4.76 -12.26
N ARG A 109 16.66 -5.43 -11.73
CA ARG A 109 18.05 -5.22 -12.15
C ARG A 109 18.21 -5.56 -13.63
N ASP A 110 17.69 -6.69 -14.06
CA ASP A 110 17.77 -7.16 -15.45
C ASP A 110 16.99 -6.21 -16.37
N TRP A 111 15.80 -5.79 -15.96
CA TRP A 111 14.99 -4.82 -16.70
C TRP A 111 15.67 -3.45 -16.84
N GLN A 112 16.29 -2.93 -15.77
CA GLN A 112 17.05 -1.68 -15.83
C GLN A 112 18.31 -1.79 -16.69
N ALA A 113 19.00 -2.95 -16.64
CA ALA A 113 20.14 -3.21 -17.50
C ALA A 113 19.75 -3.23 -18.99
N ASP A 114 18.60 -3.85 -19.30
CA ASP A 114 18.08 -3.93 -20.66
C ASP A 114 17.62 -2.56 -21.20
N ARG A 115 17.02 -1.72 -20.34
CA ARG A 115 16.71 -0.32 -20.68
C ARG A 115 17.93 0.53 -20.96
N LYS A 116 19.04 0.32 -20.23
CA LYS A 116 20.30 1.04 -20.49
C LYS A 116 20.94 0.66 -21.81
N LYS A 117 20.84 -0.61 -22.22
CA LYS A 117 21.35 -1.09 -23.52
C LYS A 117 20.54 -0.57 -24.72
N LYS A 118 19.27 -0.20 -24.51
CA LYS A 118 18.35 0.28 -25.55
C LYS A 118 18.27 1.81 -25.68
N LYS A 119 19.05 2.57 -24.88
CA LYS A 119 19.20 4.01 -25.11
C LYS A 119 20.22 4.25 -26.24
N PRO A 120 19.86 5.00 -27.30
CA PRO A 120 20.78 5.34 -28.38
C PRO A 120 21.93 6.24 -27.92
#